data_AF-A0A9X9T7Y7-F1
#
_entry.id   AF-A0A9X9T7Y7-F1
#
_cell.length_a   1.000
_cell.length_b   1.000
_cell.length_c   1.000
_cell.angle_alpha   90.00
_cell.angle_beta   90.00
_cell.angle_gamma   90.00
#
_symmetry.space_group_name_H-M   'P 1'
#
loop_
_entity.id
_entity.type
_entity.pdbx_description
1 polymer ?
#
loop_
_entity_poly.entity_id
_entity_poly.type
_entity_poly.pdbx_seq_one_letter_code
_entity_poly.pdbx_strand_id
1 'polypeptide(L)'
;MQKARIRLSGTDFQKVEMVCDRIREIAERTGVNLAGPIPLPTKRMIVPIRKSPDGEGTATWDRWQMRVHKRLIDLDADERALRQLMRIQVPKDIGIEIVLEN
;
A
#
# COMPACT_ATOMS: atom_id res chain seq x y z
N MET A 1 -9.76 -14.28 -19.27
CA MET A 1 -10.35 -13.88 -17.98
C MET A 1 -9.78 -12.51 -17.66
N GLN A 2 -10.64 -11.52 -17.48
CA GLN A 2 -10.22 -10.19 -17.02
C GLN A 2 -9.59 -10.33 -15.63
N LYS A 3 -8.55 -9.52 -15.36
CA LYS A 3 -7.88 -9.49 -14.06
C LYS A 3 -8.01 -8.10 -13.46
N ALA A 4 -8.40 -8.03 -12.20
CA ALA A 4 -8.39 -6.82 -11.42
C ALA A 4 -7.06 -6.71 -10.68
N ARG A 5 -6.29 -5.68 -11.01
CA ARG A 5 -5.02 -5.35 -10.38
C ARG A 5 -5.25 -4.31 -9.29
N ILE A 6 -4.98 -4.68 -8.05
CA ILE A 6 -5.17 -3.86 -6.86
C ILE A 6 -3.81 -3.40 -6.37
N ARG A 7 -3.59 -2.09 -6.39
CA ARG A 7 -2.40 -1.42 -5.85
C ARG A 7 -2.73 -0.79 -4.50
N LEU A 8 -1.97 -1.18 -3.49
CA LEU A 8 -2.04 -0.61 -2.14
C LEU A 8 -0.78 0.22 -1.88
N SER A 9 -0.96 1.41 -1.32
CA SER A 9 0.15 2.27 -0.92
C SER A 9 -0.13 2.90 0.44
N GLY A 10 0.85 2.92 1.33
CA GLY A 10 0.70 3.51 2.65
C GLY A 10 2.05 3.79 3.31
N THR A 11 2.06 4.68 4.30
CA THR A 11 3.27 5.02 5.07
C THR A 11 3.53 4.07 6.22
N ASP A 12 2.47 3.50 6.81
CA ASP A 12 2.53 2.50 7.87
C ASP A 12 2.43 1.07 7.29
N PHE A 13 3.49 0.29 7.46
CA PHE A 13 3.54 -1.10 7.02
C PHE A 13 2.48 -1.98 7.68
N GLN A 14 2.22 -1.82 8.97
CA GLN A 14 1.32 -2.71 9.72
C GLN A 14 -0.11 -2.58 9.21
N LYS A 15 -0.54 -1.35 8.92
CA LYS A 15 -1.88 -1.11 8.38
C LYS A 15 -2.02 -1.61 6.95
N VAL A 16 -0.97 -1.48 6.13
CA VAL A 16 -0.96 -2.01 4.77
C VAL A 16 -1.11 -3.53 4.77
N GLU A 17 -0.39 -4.24 5.64
CA GLU A 17 -0.54 -5.70 5.80
C GLU A 17 -1.95 -6.07 6.29
N MET A 18 -2.47 -5.39 7.29
CA MET A 18 -3.85 -5.62 7.78
C MET A 18 -4.89 -5.50 6.65
N VAL A 19 -4.74 -4.53 5.74
CA VAL A 19 -5.65 -4.39 4.58
C VAL A 19 -5.43 -5.52 3.57
N CYS A 20 -4.17 -5.92 3.32
CA CYS A 20 -3.87 -7.07 2.46
C CYS A 20 -4.52 -8.35 2.98
N ASP A 21 -4.45 -8.59 4.29
CA ASP A 21 -5.02 -9.77 4.93
C ASP A 21 -6.54 -9.80 4.80
N ARG A 22 -7.22 -8.66 4.98
CA ARG A 22 -8.67 -8.54 4.76
C ARG A 22 -9.06 -8.82 3.31
N ILE A 23 -8.27 -8.36 2.34
CA ILE A 23 -8.50 -8.63 0.92
C ILE A 23 -8.34 -10.13 0.63
N ARG A 24 -7.33 -10.77 1.24
CA ARG A 24 -7.12 -12.22 1.13
C ARG A 24 -8.31 -13.01 1.68
N GLU A 25 -8.78 -12.67 2.87
CA GLU A 25 -9.95 -13.31 3.50
C GLU A 25 -11.21 -13.21 2.62
N ILE A 26 -11.42 -12.06 1.97
CA ILE A 26 -12.56 -11.87 1.06
C ILE A 26 -12.42 -12.72 -0.20
N ALA A 27 -11.22 -12.83 -0.77
CA ALA A 27 -10.96 -13.68 -1.92
C ALA A 27 -11.21 -15.17 -1.59
N GLU A 28 -10.72 -15.64 -0.43
CA GLU A 28 -10.95 -17.00 0.06
C GLU A 28 -12.45 -17.29 0.28
N ARG A 29 -13.18 -16.35 0.90
CA ARG A 29 -14.63 -16.50 1.13
C ARG A 29 -15.45 -16.50 -0.16
N THR A 30 -14.99 -15.81 -1.19
CA THR A 30 -15.66 -15.74 -2.50
C THR A 30 -15.24 -16.87 -3.43
N GLY A 31 -14.15 -17.58 -3.14
CA GLY A 31 -13.62 -18.66 -3.97
C GLY A 31 -12.93 -18.15 -5.24
N VAL A 32 -12.50 -16.89 -5.26
CA VAL A 32 -11.84 -16.27 -6.42
C VAL A 32 -10.34 -16.48 -6.29
N ASN A 33 -9.67 -16.81 -7.40
CA ASN A 33 -8.23 -16.96 -7.39
C ASN A 33 -7.57 -15.60 -7.15
N LEU A 34 -6.67 -15.58 -6.18
CA LEU A 34 -5.87 -14.42 -5.81
C LEU A 34 -4.40 -14.76 -6.01
N ALA A 35 -3.72 -13.97 -6.83
CA ALA A 35 -2.27 -13.93 -6.84
C ALA A 35 -1.84 -12.93 -5.76
N GLY A 36 -1.06 -13.46 -4.80
CA GLY A 36 -0.80 -12.90 -3.47
C GLY A 36 -0.42 -11.43 -3.39
N PRO A 37 -0.40 -10.85 -2.18
CA PRO A 37 0.15 -9.51 -1.98
C PRO A 37 1.65 -9.53 -2.28
N ILE A 38 2.01 -9.15 -3.50
CA ILE A 38 3.37 -9.01 -3.98
C ILE A 38 3.93 -7.73 -3.36
N PRO A 39 4.99 -7.83 -2.51
CA PRO A 39 5.62 -6.66 -1.95
C PRO A 39 6.44 -5.95 -3.02
N LEU A 40 6.00 -4.75 -3.40
CA LEU A 40 6.78 -3.89 -4.26
C LEU A 40 7.85 -3.14 -3.43
N PRO A 41 8.96 -2.73 -4.05
CA PRO A 41 10.00 -1.98 -3.37
C PRO A 41 9.45 -0.75 -2.64
N THR A 42 9.81 -0.62 -1.37
CA THR A 42 9.41 0.53 -0.55
C THR A 42 10.14 1.77 -1.04
N LYS A 43 9.39 2.80 -1.46
CA LYS A 43 9.99 4.08 -1.87
C LYS A 43 10.46 4.80 -0.61
N ARG A 44 11.77 5.06 -0.55
CA ARG A 44 12.41 5.83 0.54
C ARG A 44 12.67 7.25 0.06
N MET A 45 12.07 8.22 0.74
CA MET A 45 12.37 9.64 0.53
C MET A 45 13.19 10.10 1.73
N ILE A 46 14.41 10.57 1.48
CA ILE A 46 15.35 11.00 2.51
C ILE A 46 15.53 12.51 2.35
N VAL A 47 15.28 13.26 3.41
CA VAL A 47 15.44 14.72 3.44
C VAL A 47 16.45 15.06 4.53
N PRO A 48 17.73 15.32 4.16
CA PRO A 48 18.71 15.80 5.11
C PRO A 48 18.47 17.29 5.38
N ILE A 49 18.39 17.68 6.65
CA ILE A 49 18.12 19.07 7.07
C ILE A 49 19.19 19.48 8.07
N ARG A 50 19.67 20.71 7.98
CA ARG A 50 20.59 21.28 8.97
C ARG A 50 19.82 21.60 10.25
N LYS A 51 20.36 21.22 11.41
CA LYS A 51 19.70 21.49 12.70
C LYS A 51 19.70 22.96 13.06
N SER A 52 20.85 23.62 12.87
CA SER A 52 21.02 25.03 13.23
C SER A 52 20.29 25.95 12.22
N PRO A 53 19.50 26.94 12.69
CA PRO A 53 18.83 27.90 11.82
C PRO A 53 19.75 29.05 11.36
N ASP A 54 20.70 29.46 12.21
CA ASP A 54 21.65 30.56 12.03
C ASP A 54 22.95 30.12 11.34
N GLY A 55 23.28 28.84 11.46
CA GLY A 55 24.45 28.24 10.84
C GLY A 55 25.74 28.35 11.65
N GLU A 56 25.65 28.82 12.89
CA GLU A 56 26.78 28.87 13.82
C GLU A 56 26.98 27.54 14.56
N GLY A 57 28.18 27.35 15.10
CA GLY A 57 28.58 26.13 15.81
C GLY A 57 28.87 24.92 14.91
N THR A 58 28.87 23.72 15.50
CA THR A 58 29.21 22.49 14.77
C THR A 58 28.09 22.10 13.81
N ALA A 59 28.44 21.82 12.55
CA ALA A 59 27.48 21.40 11.53
C ALA A 59 26.85 20.04 11.88
N THR A 60 25.61 20.08 12.36
CA THR A 60 24.81 18.90 12.68
C THR A 60 23.60 18.79 11.76
N TRP A 61 23.24 17.56 11.41
CA TRP A 61 22.23 17.25 10.39
C TRP A 61 21.22 16.26 10.94
N ASP A 62 19.94 16.52 10.70
CA ASP A 62 18.87 15.53 10.84
C ASP A 62 18.64 14.82 9.52
N ARG A 63 18.38 13.51 9.61
CA ARG A 63 18.07 12.65 8.46
C ARG A 63 16.63 12.18 8.58
N TRP A 64 15.72 12.99 8.10
CA TRP A 64 14.31 12.60 8.04
C TRP A 64 14.11 11.60 6.90
N GLN A 65 13.31 10.56 7.15
CA GLN A 65 12.91 9.60 6.13
C GLN A 65 11.41 9.42 6.13
N MET A 66 10.82 9.40 4.94
CA MET A 66 9.47 8.92 4.71
C MET A 66 9.55 7.64 3.88
N ARG A 67 8.86 6.60 4.34
CA ARG A 67 8.79 5.30 3.67
C ARG A 67 7.37 5.11 3.17
N VAL A 68 7.24 4.75 1.90
CA VAL A 68 5.94 4.39 1.29
C VAL A 68 6.01 2.93 0.89
N HIS A 69 5.28 2.11 1.63
CA HIS A 69 5.14 0.68 1.41
C HIS A 69 4.09 0.45 0.32
N LYS A 70 4.44 -0.39 -0.65
CA LYS A 70 3.58 -0.70 -1.78
C LYS A 70 3.31 -2.20 -1.84
N ARG A 71 2.06 -2.58 -2.12
CA ARG A 71 1.65 -3.96 -2.36
C ARG A 71 0.85 -4.02 -3.65
N LEU A 72 0.98 -5.14 -4.34
CA LEU A 72 0.22 -5.45 -5.55
C LEU A 72 -0.51 -6.76 -5.31
N ILE A 73 -1.82 -6.79 -5.57
CA ILE A 73 -2.64 -7.99 -5.51
C ILE A 73 -3.33 -8.10 -6.87
N ASP A 74 -3.22 -9.25 -7.52
CA ASP A 74 -3.96 -9.53 -8.74
C ASP A 74 -5.09 -10.52 -8.41
N LEU A 75 -6.32 -10.16 -8.76
CA LEU A 75 -7.53 -10.94 -8.52
C LEU A 75 -8.20 -11.25 -9.87
N ASP A 76 -8.73 -12.46 -10.03
CA ASP A 76 -9.61 -12.73 -11.18
C ASP A 76 -10.87 -11.86 -11.09
N ALA A 77 -11.30 -11.27 -12.22
CA ALA A 77 -12.42 -10.35 -12.24
C ALA A 77 -13.75 -11.09 -12.05
N ASP A 78 -14.21 -11.15 -10.81
CA ASP A 78 -15.57 -11.54 -10.42
C ASP A 78 -16.31 -10.32 -9.84
N GLU A 79 -17.52 -10.06 -10.35
CA GLU A 79 -18.31 -8.89 -9.97
C GLU A 79 -18.74 -8.97 -8.49
N ARG A 80 -18.99 -10.17 -7.98
CA ARG A 80 -19.34 -10.38 -6.56
C ARG A 80 -18.16 -10.05 -5.65
N ALA A 81 -16.96 -10.49 -5.99
CA ALA A 81 -15.75 -10.17 -5.23
C ALA A 81 -15.44 -8.66 -5.26
N LEU A 82 -15.50 -8.01 -6.42
CA LEU A 82 -15.26 -6.56 -6.55
C LEU A 82 -16.21 -5.73 -5.67
N ARG A 83 -17.51 -6.06 -5.65
CA ARG A 83 -18.48 -5.38 -4.78
C ARG A 83 -18.19 -5.57 -3.30
N GLN A 84 -17.65 -6.71 -2.88
CA GLN A 84 -17.26 -6.94 -1.49
C GLN A 84 -15.98 -6.18 -1.12
N LEU A 85 -15.01 -6.09 -2.04
CA LEU A 85 -13.78 -5.32 -1.83
C LEU A 85 -14.05 -3.83 -1.61
N MET A 86 -14.98 -3.25 -2.36
CA MET A 86 -15.37 -1.84 -2.19
C MET A 86 -16.01 -1.53 -0.83
N ARG A 87 -16.48 -2.55 -0.09
CA ARG A 87 -17.09 -2.37 1.23
C ARG A 87 -16.08 -2.42 2.38
N ILE A 88 -14.82 -2.75 2.12
CA ILE A 88 -13.80 -2.80 3.15
C ILE A 88 -13.61 -1.40 3.74
N GLN A 89 -13.60 -1.30 5.06
CA GLN A 89 -13.20 -0.08 5.74
C GLN A 89 -11.69 0.08 5.66
N VAL A 90 -11.25 1.02 4.83
CA VAL A 90 -9.84 1.33 4.61
C VAL A 90 -9.45 2.51 5.50
N PRO A 91 -8.36 2.40 6.27
CA PRO A 91 -7.77 3.54 6.98
C PRO A 91 -7.45 4.70 6.04
N LYS A 92 -7.66 5.94 6.47
CA LYS A 92 -7.49 7.15 5.62
C LYS A 92 -6.07 7.33 5.07
N ASP A 93 -5.08 6.70 5.71
CA ASP A 93 -3.66 6.77 5.38
C ASP A 93 -3.20 5.72 4.36
N ILE A 94 -4.14 4.89 3.85
CA ILE A 94 -3.87 3.90 2.80
C ILE A 94 -4.57 4.31 1.51
N GLY A 95 -3.79 4.48 0.45
CA GLY A 95 -4.29 4.64 -0.91
C GLY A 95 -4.52 3.28 -1.56
N ILE A 96 -5.74 3.03 -2.05
CA ILE A 96 -6.10 1.87 -2.84
C ILE A 96 -6.43 2.32 -4.26
N GLU A 97 -5.85 1.65 -5.25
CA GLU A 97 -6.13 1.86 -6.66
C GLU A 97 -6.48 0.50 -7.28
N ILE A 98 -7.61 0.43 -8.00
CA ILE A 98 -8.06 -0.79 -8.68
C ILE A 98 -8.07 -0.50 -10.17
N VAL A 99 -7.36 -1.33 -10.93
CA VAL A 99 -7.31 -1.26 -12.39
C VAL A 99 -7.83 -2.58 -12.96
N LEU A 100 -8.79 -2.49 -13.87
CA LEU A 100 -9.26 -3.64 -14.63
C LEU A 100 -8.39 -3.78 -15.87
N GLU A 101 -7.65 -4.88 -15.98
CA GLU A 101 -6.89 -5.25 -17.17
C GLU A 101 -7.76 -6.18 -18.04
N ASN A 102 -7.88 -5.82 -19.32
CA ASN A 102 -8.59 -6.59 -20.35
C ASN A 102 -7.77 -7.76 -20.87
#